data_AF-A0ABD5SEM1-F1
#
_entry.id   AF-A0ABD5SEM1-F1
#
_cell.length_a   1.000
_cell.length_b   1.000
_cell.length_c   1.000
_cell.angle_alpha   90.00
_cell.angle_beta   90.00
_cell.angle_gamma   90.00
#
_symmetry.space_group_name_H-M   'P 1'
#
loop_
_entity.id
_entity.type
_entity.pdbx_description
1 polymer ?
#
loop_
_entity_poly.entity_id
_entity_poly.type
_entity_poly.pdbx_seq_one_letter_code
_entity_poly.pdbx_strand_id
1 'polypeptide(L)'
;MVQHIVQSDMVNENFEPSERQEKLLSVLTEGRDSGEPWGYATVKRFTEETDLRKQYVSRELEGLLGAGWVSKPYRGLYRFVEDPREDDPDGS
;
A
#
# COMPACT_ATOMS: atom_id res chain seq x y z
N MET A 1 -27.66 17.11 -0.05
CA MET A 1 -26.46 17.54 -0.78
C MET A 1 -25.30 17.52 0.21
N VAL A 2 -24.45 16.50 0.16
CA VAL A 2 -23.13 16.54 0.79
C VAL A 2 -22.15 16.11 -0.29
N GLN A 3 -21.47 17.11 -0.87
CA GLN A 3 -20.29 16.88 -1.69
C GLN A 3 -19.22 16.35 -0.73
N HIS A 4 -18.87 15.07 -0.86
CA HIS A 4 -17.63 14.59 -0.26
C HIS A 4 -16.55 14.77 -1.33
N ILE A 5 -15.76 15.82 -1.13
CA ILE A 5 -14.64 16.20 -1.98
C ILE A 5 -13.64 15.05 -1.91
N VAL A 6 -13.38 14.43 -3.07
CA VAL A 6 -12.27 13.50 -3.31
C VAL A 6 -10.98 14.28 -3.00
N GLN A 7 -10.37 14.03 -1.85
CA GLN A 7 -9.02 14.50 -1.56
C GLN A 7 -8.06 13.34 -1.84
N SER A 8 -7.02 13.64 -2.63
CA SER A 8 -5.84 12.80 -2.95
C SER A 8 -5.96 11.90 -4.19
N ASP A 9 -5.95 12.50 -5.39
CA ASP A 9 -5.81 11.77 -6.67
C ASP A 9 -4.38 11.79 -7.23
N MET A 10 -3.40 12.33 -6.48
CA MET A 10 -1.99 12.35 -6.92
C MET A 10 -1.17 11.40 -6.06
N VAL A 11 -0.73 10.30 -6.67
CA VAL A 11 0.28 9.41 -6.09
C VAL A 11 1.57 10.21 -5.99
N ASN A 12 2.20 10.21 -4.82
CA ASN A 12 3.48 10.87 -4.64
C ASN A 12 4.59 10.00 -5.23
N GLU A 13 5.03 10.35 -6.45
CA GLU A 13 6.10 9.68 -7.20
C GLU A 13 7.48 9.81 -6.52
N ASN A 14 7.68 10.84 -5.71
CA ASN A 14 8.93 11.06 -4.96
C ASN A 14 8.90 10.42 -3.55
N PHE A 15 7.87 9.65 -3.23
CA PHE A 15 7.80 8.96 -1.95
C PHE A 15 8.74 7.75 -1.96
N GLU A 16 9.66 7.69 -1.00
CA GLU A 16 10.55 6.55 -0.82
C GLU A 16 10.07 5.72 0.39
N PRO A 17 9.53 4.51 0.17
CA PRO A 17 9.05 3.67 1.26
C PRO A 17 10.20 3.27 2.19
N SER A 18 9.93 3.29 3.50
CA SER A 18 10.86 2.71 4.47
C SER A 18 10.96 1.18 4.31
N GLU A 19 12.00 0.56 4.88
CA GLU A 19 12.14 -0.91 4.90
C GLU A 19 10.89 -1.64 5.43
N ARG A 20 10.16 -1.01 6.36
CA ARG A 20 8.92 -1.58 6.89
C ARG A 20 7.76 -1.41 5.93
N GLN A 21 7.69 -0.29 5.23
CA GLN A 21 6.67 -0.04 4.22
C GLN A 21 6.87 -0.94 3.00
N GLU A 22 8.11 -1.19 2.59
CA GLU A 22 8.44 -2.19 1.56
C GLU A 22 7.89 -3.57 1.92
N LYS A 23 8.05 -4.02 3.17
CA LYS A 23 7.45 -5.29 3.64
C LYS A 23 5.92 -5.29 3.57
N LEU A 24 5.27 -4.16 3.74
CA LEU A 24 3.82 -4.07 3.62
C LEU A 24 3.39 -4.07 2.15
N LEU A 25 4.13 -3.39 1.28
CA LEU A 25 3.91 -3.42 -0.16
C LEU A 25 4.10 -4.84 -0.70
N SER A 26 5.14 -5.56 -0.27
CA SER A 26 5.38 -6.95 -0.68
C SER A 26 4.22 -7.88 -0.31
N VAL A 27 3.60 -7.72 0.87
CA VAL A 27 2.40 -8.49 1.25
C VAL A 27 1.21 -8.19 0.34
N LEU A 28 1.09 -6.95 -0.14
CA LEU A 28 0.03 -6.57 -1.06
C LEU A 28 0.29 -7.05 -2.49
N THR A 29 1.54 -7.12 -2.94
CA THR A 29 1.92 -7.56 -4.29
C THR A 29 2.24 -9.06 -4.37
N GLU A 30 2.30 -9.76 -3.24
CA GLU A 30 2.45 -11.22 -3.18
C GLU A 30 1.35 -11.91 -4.02
N GLY A 31 1.79 -12.74 -4.98
CA GLY A 31 0.92 -13.44 -5.92
C GLY A 31 0.72 -12.74 -7.27
N ARG A 32 1.20 -11.50 -7.44
CA ARG A 32 1.08 -10.73 -8.69
C ARG A 32 1.63 -11.45 -9.91
N ASP A 33 2.82 -12.05 -9.80
CA ASP A 33 3.48 -12.75 -10.92
C ASP A 33 3.03 -14.21 -11.08
N SER A 34 2.45 -14.80 -10.04
CA SER A 34 2.02 -16.20 -10.02
C SER A 34 0.56 -16.41 -10.44
N GLY A 35 -0.19 -15.33 -10.65
CA GLY A 35 -1.63 -15.37 -10.96
C GLY A 35 -2.52 -15.66 -9.73
N GLU A 36 -1.96 -15.56 -8.52
CA GLU A 36 -2.70 -15.70 -7.28
C GLU A 36 -3.43 -14.39 -6.92
N PRO A 37 -4.52 -14.43 -6.13
CA PRO A 37 -5.22 -13.22 -5.71
C PRO A 37 -4.30 -12.30 -4.90
N TRP A 38 -4.06 -11.10 -5.42
CA TRP A 38 -3.20 -10.09 -4.81
C TRP A 38 -3.91 -8.75 -4.69
N GLY A 39 -3.20 -7.76 -4.15
CA GLY A 39 -3.63 -6.36 -4.10
C GLY A 39 -4.48 -6.00 -2.89
N TYR A 40 -4.82 -6.96 -2.02
CA TYR A 40 -5.59 -6.72 -0.80
C TYR A 40 -5.01 -7.42 0.42
N ALA A 41 -4.98 -6.71 1.54
CA ALA A 41 -4.56 -7.29 2.82
C ALA A 41 -5.27 -6.63 4.00
N THR A 42 -5.48 -7.43 5.05
CA THR A 42 -5.99 -6.94 6.33
C THR A 42 -4.84 -6.63 7.27
N VAL A 43 -5.09 -5.82 8.30
CA VAL A 43 -4.10 -5.57 9.37
C VAL A 43 -3.58 -6.87 9.98
N LYS A 44 -4.43 -7.90 10.09
CA LYS A 44 -4.04 -9.21 10.60
C LYS A 44 -3.01 -9.90 9.69
N ARG A 45 -3.27 -9.97 8.38
CA ARG A 45 -2.33 -10.55 7.41
C ARG A 45 -0.98 -9.84 7.47
N PHE A 46 -0.97 -8.51 7.51
CA PHE A 46 0.29 -7.77 7.65
C PHE A 46 1.07 -8.14 8.91
N THR A 47 0.42 -8.23 10.06
CA THR A 47 1.10 -8.61 11.30
C THR A 47 1.64 -10.05 11.26
N GLU A 48 0.96 -10.95 10.55
CA GLU A 48 1.37 -12.36 10.42
C GLU A 48 2.56 -12.50 9.45
N GLU A 49 2.51 -11.87 8.28
CA GLU A 49 3.54 -12.02 7.24
C GLU A 49 4.81 -11.19 7.49
N THR A 50 4.70 -10.07 8.20
CA THR A 50 5.84 -9.16 8.41
C THR A 50 6.47 -9.26 9.80
N ASP A 51 5.86 -10.03 10.71
CA ASP A 51 6.18 -10.08 12.16
C ASP A 51 6.15 -8.69 12.84
N LEU A 52 5.59 -7.67 12.19
CA LEU A 52 5.47 -6.33 12.74
C LEU A 52 4.31 -6.27 13.73
N ARG A 53 4.52 -5.53 14.83
CA ARG A 53 3.42 -5.23 15.76
C ARG A 53 2.38 -4.34 15.09
N LYS A 54 1.11 -4.56 15.41
CA LYS A 54 -0.05 -3.80 14.90
C LYS A 54 0.12 -2.27 14.90
N GLN A 55 0.74 -1.71 15.94
CA GLN A 55 0.98 -0.27 16.04
C GLN A 55 1.92 0.24 14.93
N TYR A 56 2.98 -0.51 14.63
CA TYR A 56 3.89 -0.19 13.54
C TYR A 56 3.19 -0.37 12.19
N VAL A 57 2.51 -1.49 11.98
CA VAL A 57 1.72 -1.71 10.75
C VAL A 57 0.77 -0.55 10.48
N SER A 58 0.02 -0.11 11.50
CA SER A 58 -0.96 0.98 11.33
C SER A 58 -0.28 2.31 10.94
N ARG A 59 0.82 2.65 11.62
CA ARG A 59 1.59 3.87 11.35
C ARG A 59 2.20 3.87 9.94
N GLU A 60 2.83 2.76 9.55
CA GLU A 60 3.48 2.66 8.24
C GLU A 60 2.45 2.68 7.09
N LEU A 61 1.28 2.05 7.29
CA LEU A 61 0.15 2.12 6.36
C LEU A 61 -0.44 3.53 6.24
N GLU A 62 -0.45 4.32 7.31
CA GLU A 62 -0.86 5.73 7.24
C GLU A 62 0.08 6.55 6.34
N GLY A 63 1.39 6.27 6.38
CA GLY A 63 2.36 6.89 5.47
C GLY A 63 2.08 6.53 4.01
N LEU A 64 1.86 5.24 3.71
CA LEU A 64 1.51 4.77 2.36
C LEU A 64 0.17 5.32 1.86
N LEU A 65 -0.84 5.43 2.74
CA LEU A 65 -2.12 6.05 2.43
C LEU A 65 -1.94 7.54 2.09
N GLY A 66 -1.14 8.26 2.87
CA GLY A 66 -0.83 9.66 2.64
C GLY A 66 -0.08 9.90 1.33
N ALA A 67 0.73 8.94 0.90
CA ALA A 67 1.44 8.96 -0.37
C ALA A 67 0.58 8.53 -1.57
N GLY A 68 -0.59 7.91 -1.35
CA GLY A 68 -1.47 7.42 -2.42
C GLY A 68 -1.11 6.03 -2.98
N TRP A 69 -0.10 5.36 -2.43
CA TRP A 69 0.37 4.04 -2.91
C TRP A 69 -0.57 2.90 -2.50
N VAL A 70 -1.32 3.12 -1.42
CA VAL A 70 -2.37 2.21 -0.98
C VAL A 70 -3.65 3.01 -0.72
N SER A 71 -4.78 2.32 -0.77
CA SER A 71 -6.09 2.86 -0.41
C SER A 71 -6.76 2.00 0.66
N LYS A 72 -7.74 2.56 1.37
CA LYS A 72 -8.45 1.88 2.45
C LYS A 72 -9.95 1.86 2.15
N PRO A 73 -10.43 0.94 1.29
CA PRO A 73 -11.84 0.90 0.88
C PRO A 73 -12.77 0.60 2.06
N TYR A 74 -12.30 -0.18 3.05
CA TYR A 74 -13.05 -0.50 4.25
C TYR A 74 -12.16 -0.45 5.51
N ARG A 75 -12.79 -0.33 6.68
CA ARG A 75 -12.07 -0.30 7.95
C ARG A 75 -11.26 -1.59 8.14
N GLY A 76 -9.94 -1.46 8.13
CA GLY A 76 -9.00 -2.56 8.38
C GLY A 76 -8.64 -3.39 7.15
N LEU A 77 -9.13 -3.00 5.97
CA LEU A 77 -8.75 -3.58 4.68
C LEU A 77 -8.03 -2.53 3.84
N TYR A 78 -6.86 -2.91 3.35
CA TYR A 78 -5.99 -2.07 2.54
C TYR A 78 -5.86 -2.68 1.15
N ARG A 79 -5.78 -1.81 0.15
CA ARG A 79 -5.66 -2.16 -1.26
C ARG A 79 -4.42 -1.49 -1.86
N PHE A 80 -3.65 -2.22 -2.63
CA PHE A 80 -2.59 -1.65 -3.46
C PHE A 80 -3.19 -0.80 -4.60
N VAL A 81 -2.66 0.40 -4.78
CA VAL A 81 -3.08 1.29 -5.87
C VAL A 81 -2.09 1.16 -7.01
N GLU A 82 -0.87 1.67 -6.81
CA GLU A 82 0.19 1.72 -7.80
C GLU A 82 1.53 1.99 -7.10
N ASP A 83 2.63 1.52 -7.70
CA ASP A 83 4.00 1.88 -7.35
C ASP A 83 4.60 2.66 -8.54
N PRO A 84 4.74 4.00 -8.44
CA PRO A 84 5.27 4.84 -9.51
C PRO A 84 6.68 4.46 -9.99
N ARG A 85 7.43 3.68 -9.21
CA ARG A 85 8.78 3.23 -9.57
C ARG A 85 8.77 2.09 -10.58
N GLU A 86 7.66 1.37 -10.71
CA GLU A 86 7.53 0.26 -11.66
C GLU A 86 7.26 0.73 -13.10
N ASP A 87 6.82 1.98 -13.29
CA ASP A 87 6.46 2.56 -14.58
C ASP A 87 7.62 3.27 -15.29
N ASP A 88 8.87 3.05 -14.85
CA ASP A 88 10.08 3.53 -15.53
C ASP A 88 10.75 2.37 -16.32
N PRO A 89 10.29 2.08 -17.56
CA PRO A 89 10.88 1.05 -18.43
C PRO A 89 12.21 1.49 -19.08
N ASP A 90 12.70 2.70 -18.83
CA ASP A 90 13.81 3.33 -19.55
C ASP A 90 15.02 3.65 -18.63
N GLY A 91 15.24 2.84 -17.59
CA GLY A 91 16.50 2.76 -16.87
C GLY A 91 17.59 1.96 -17.62
N SER A 92 17.90 2.29 -18.88
CA SER A 92 19.04 1.75 -19.66
C SER A 92 20.09 2.79 -19.99
#